data_AF-A0A141RJW3-F1
#
_entry.id   AF-A0A141RJW3-F1
#
_cell.length_a   1.000
_cell.length_b   1.000
_cell.length_c   1.000
_cell.angle_alpha   90.00
_cell.angle_beta   90.00
_cell.angle_gamma   90.00
#
_symmetry.space_group_name_H-M   'P 1'
#
loop_
_entity.id
_entity.type
_entity.pdbx_description
1 polymer ?
#
loop_
_entity_poly.entity_id
_entity_poly.type
_entity_poly.pdbx_seq_one_letter_code
_entity_poly.pdbx_strand_id
1 'polypeptide(L)'
;PQPDLPETGRLSTVDFVLKYGHIHTTDEGGNPTSYYFTSGDIQRENEDDKPSAKLELVLEGFTDAKHFDPNGMIALYEKGTRNLAAGWSYLKLLGHWQRKHNRAAYVPYLREGEDGNTSVEFGPLITLGISTSFGLFLQAFKEGKAVYDPGDKATLTNGKWTPHARSQFRINLNDVAAIYGEVREVDMRDPESY
;
A
#
# COMPACT_ATOMS: atom_id res chain seq x y z
N PRO A 1 -2.38 -6.28 -1.11
CA PRO A 1 -2.52 -7.47 -2.00
C PRO A 1 -1.37 -7.48 -2.99
N GLN A 2 -0.86 -8.64 -3.43
CA GLN A 2 0.15 -8.68 -4.51
C GLN A 2 -0.46 -8.26 -5.86
N PRO A 3 0.30 -7.74 -6.83
CA PRO A 3 -0.23 -7.40 -8.15
C PRO A 3 -0.73 -8.65 -8.89
N ASP A 4 -1.82 -8.52 -9.64
CA ASP A 4 -2.35 -9.54 -10.56
C ASP A 4 -2.01 -9.28 -12.02
N LEU A 5 -1.54 -8.09 -12.37
CA LEU A 5 -1.19 -7.71 -13.73
C LEU A 5 0.31 -7.35 -13.85
N PRO A 6 0.91 -7.51 -15.04
CA PRO A 6 0.34 -8.20 -16.21
C PRO A 6 0.20 -9.71 -15.96
N GLU A 7 -0.74 -10.39 -16.62
CA GLU A 7 -0.92 -11.84 -16.47
C GLU A 7 0.26 -12.63 -17.05
N THR A 8 0.74 -12.21 -18.22
CA THR A 8 1.89 -12.78 -18.92
C THR A 8 3.10 -11.87 -18.80
N GLY A 9 4.30 -12.44 -18.64
CA GLY A 9 5.54 -11.67 -18.55
C GLY A 9 5.77 -10.98 -17.21
N ARG A 10 4.96 -11.30 -16.18
CA ARG A 10 5.15 -10.79 -14.82
C ARG A 10 6.50 -11.24 -14.27
N LEU A 11 7.29 -10.27 -13.84
CA LEU A 11 8.57 -10.52 -13.18
C LEU A 11 8.39 -11.24 -11.84
N SER A 12 9.38 -12.05 -11.46
CA SER A 12 9.48 -12.50 -10.07
C SER A 12 9.76 -11.30 -9.15
N THR A 13 9.49 -11.42 -7.84
CA THR A 13 9.82 -10.33 -6.89
C THR A 13 11.30 -9.95 -6.96
N VAL A 14 12.20 -10.93 -7.11
CA VAL A 14 13.63 -10.66 -7.26
C VAL A 14 13.89 -9.85 -8.51
N ASP A 15 13.43 -10.31 -9.67
CA ASP A 15 13.68 -9.63 -10.95
C ASP A 15 13.07 -8.24 -10.99
N PHE A 16 11.87 -8.09 -10.40
CA PHE A 16 11.20 -6.80 -10.27
C PHE A 16 12.05 -5.82 -9.45
N VAL A 17 12.52 -6.23 -8.27
CA VAL A 17 13.32 -5.39 -7.38
C VAL A 17 14.69 -5.08 -7.97
N LEU A 18 15.34 -6.04 -8.62
CA LEU A 18 16.63 -5.80 -9.30
C LEU A 18 16.46 -4.81 -10.46
N LYS A 19 15.34 -4.87 -11.18
CA LYS A 19 15.06 -3.98 -12.31
C LYS A 19 14.66 -2.58 -11.84
N TYR A 20 13.68 -2.48 -10.95
CA TYR A 20 13.00 -1.23 -10.61
C TYR A 20 13.37 -0.63 -9.26
N GLY A 21 13.99 -1.38 -8.37
CA GLY A 21 14.48 -0.87 -7.09
C GLY A 21 15.85 -0.18 -7.19
N HIS A 22 16.40 0.09 -6.01
CA HIS A 22 17.72 0.66 -5.78
C HIS A 22 18.58 -0.25 -4.89
N ILE A 23 19.90 -0.04 -4.92
CA ILE A 23 20.84 -0.74 -4.04
C ILE A 23 20.60 -0.27 -2.61
N HIS A 24 20.38 -1.21 -1.69
CA HIS A 24 20.12 -0.92 -0.28
C HIS A 24 21.32 -1.22 0.61
N THR A 25 22.06 -2.29 0.33
CA THR A 25 23.31 -2.61 1.04
C THR A 25 24.36 -3.14 0.07
N THR A 26 25.63 -2.97 0.43
CA THR A 26 26.79 -3.52 -0.29
C THR A 26 27.69 -4.29 0.67
N ASP A 27 28.59 -5.13 0.13
CA ASP A 27 29.71 -5.68 0.87
C ASP A 27 30.88 -4.67 0.99
N GLU A 28 31.97 -5.06 1.64
CA GLU A 28 33.18 -4.24 1.79
C GLU A 28 33.83 -3.87 0.44
N GLY A 29 33.60 -4.69 -0.60
CA GLY A 29 34.08 -4.45 -1.97
C GLY A 29 33.15 -3.55 -2.79
N GLY A 30 32.04 -3.08 -2.22
CA GLY A 30 31.05 -2.25 -2.92
C GLY A 30 30.07 -3.03 -3.80
N ASN A 31 30.10 -4.37 -3.78
CA ASN A 31 29.15 -5.17 -4.54
C ASN A 31 27.79 -5.19 -3.83
N PRO A 32 26.66 -5.03 -4.55
CA PRO A 32 25.33 -5.07 -3.96
C PRO A 32 25.03 -6.39 -3.23
N THR A 33 24.63 -6.30 -1.96
CA THR A 33 24.17 -7.43 -1.14
C THR A 33 22.66 -7.42 -0.92
N SER A 34 22.01 -6.27 -1.11
CA SER A 34 20.55 -6.20 -1.20
C SER A 34 20.06 -5.06 -2.07
N TYR A 35 18.91 -5.27 -2.68
CA TYR A 35 18.12 -4.26 -3.38
C TYR A 35 16.78 -4.09 -2.69
N TYR A 36 16.25 -2.88 -2.74
CA TYR A 36 14.97 -2.55 -2.13
C TYR A 36 14.12 -1.71 -3.08
N PHE A 37 12.82 -1.99 -3.11
CA PHE A 37 11.85 -1.24 -3.85
C PHE A 37 10.86 -0.58 -2.88
N THR A 38 10.81 0.75 -2.93
CA THR A 38 10.13 1.62 -1.96
C THR A 38 9.33 2.71 -2.67
N SER A 39 8.59 3.51 -1.91
CA SER A 39 7.87 4.67 -2.46
C SER A 39 8.79 5.69 -3.14
N GLY A 40 10.10 5.71 -2.83
CA GLY A 40 11.07 6.59 -3.47
C GLY A 40 11.39 6.21 -4.93
N ASP A 41 11.11 4.97 -5.31
CA ASP A 41 11.35 4.44 -6.67
C ASP A 41 10.18 4.70 -7.63
N ILE A 42 9.14 5.39 -7.15
CA ILE A 42 7.87 5.63 -7.82
C ILE A 42 7.64 7.13 -7.96
N GLN A 43 7.38 7.57 -9.19
CA GLN A 43 6.80 8.87 -9.49
C GLN A 43 5.30 8.80 -9.27
N ARG A 44 4.75 9.70 -8.45
CA ARG A 44 3.30 9.88 -8.33
C ARG A 44 2.86 11.10 -9.13
N GLU A 45 1.59 11.11 -9.47
CA GLU A 45 0.92 12.27 -10.04
C GLU A 45 0.96 13.43 -9.03
N ASN A 46 1.21 14.65 -9.52
CA ASN A 46 1.33 15.88 -8.73
C ASN A 46 2.55 15.97 -7.79
N GLU A 47 3.52 15.07 -7.91
CA GLU A 47 4.86 15.28 -7.34
C GLU A 47 5.77 15.95 -8.37
N ASP A 48 6.78 16.68 -7.89
CA ASP A 48 7.89 17.11 -8.74
C ASP A 48 8.54 15.89 -9.42
N ASP A 49 9.14 16.09 -10.60
CA ASP A 49 9.81 15.00 -11.31
C ASP A 49 10.92 14.42 -10.43
N LYS A 50 10.89 13.09 -10.26
CA LYS A 50 11.87 12.28 -9.54
C LYS A 50 12.73 11.56 -10.58
N PRO A 51 13.95 12.05 -10.88
CA PRO A 51 14.80 11.44 -11.91
C PRO A 51 15.25 10.01 -11.55
N SER A 52 15.32 9.69 -10.26
CA SER A 52 15.68 8.35 -9.78
C SER A 52 14.54 7.33 -9.85
N ALA A 53 13.29 7.80 -9.92
CA ALA A 53 12.13 6.91 -10.01
C ALA A 53 12.12 6.26 -11.40
N LYS A 54 11.98 4.94 -11.44
CA LYS A 54 11.92 4.18 -12.71
C LYS A 54 10.48 3.87 -13.12
N LEU A 55 9.54 4.00 -12.18
CA LEU A 55 8.14 3.68 -12.38
C LEU A 55 7.27 4.91 -12.13
N GLU A 56 6.15 4.99 -12.83
CA GLU A 56 5.07 5.94 -12.64
C GLU A 56 3.83 5.20 -12.13
N LEU A 57 3.25 5.72 -11.05
CA LEU A 57 2.00 5.23 -10.48
C LEU A 57 0.82 5.95 -11.13
N VAL A 58 -0.06 5.17 -11.75
CA VAL A 58 -1.22 5.68 -12.49
C VAL A 58 -2.49 4.99 -12.02
N LEU A 59 -3.55 5.78 -11.89
CA LEU A 59 -4.89 5.30 -11.59
C LEU A 59 -5.70 5.23 -12.90
N GLU A 60 -5.72 4.06 -13.53
CA GLU A 60 -6.34 3.85 -14.84
C GLU A 60 -7.84 3.61 -14.71
N GLY A 61 -8.65 4.26 -15.56
CA GLY A 61 -10.09 4.08 -15.56
C GLY A 61 -10.82 4.69 -14.36
N PHE A 62 -10.21 5.63 -13.63
CA PHE A 62 -10.87 6.37 -12.55
C PHE A 62 -11.22 7.80 -12.98
N THR A 63 -12.43 8.26 -12.65
CA THR A 63 -12.85 9.66 -12.81
C THR A 63 -13.16 10.28 -11.46
N ASP A 64 -14.03 9.65 -10.68
CA ASP A 64 -14.36 10.06 -9.31
C ASP A 64 -14.91 8.87 -8.49
N ALA A 65 -15.23 9.11 -7.22
CA ALA A 65 -15.72 8.09 -6.29
C ALA A 65 -16.99 7.33 -6.76
N LYS A 66 -17.76 7.88 -7.71
CA LYS A 66 -18.97 7.23 -8.26
C LYS A 66 -18.76 6.71 -9.68
N HIS A 67 -17.76 7.22 -10.40
CA HIS A 67 -17.51 6.89 -11.80
C HIS A 67 -16.09 6.34 -11.99
N PHE A 68 -15.99 5.03 -12.18
CA PHE A 68 -14.76 4.34 -12.57
C PHE A 68 -15.10 3.08 -13.39
N ASP A 69 -14.21 2.72 -14.32
CA ASP A 69 -14.30 1.49 -15.11
C ASP A 69 -14.00 0.28 -14.21
N PRO A 70 -14.91 -0.70 -14.08
CA PRO A 70 -14.64 -1.93 -13.33
C PRO A 70 -13.40 -2.71 -13.80
N ASN A 71 -12.98 -2.53 -15.05
CA ASN A 71 -11.76 -3.12 -15.63
C ASN A 71 -10.51 -2.24 -15.43
N GLY A 72 -10.64 -1.12 -14.73
CA GLY A 72 -9.53 -0.25 -14.38
C GLY A 72 -8.57 -0.88 -13.37
N MET A 73 -7.48 -0.15 -13.08
CA MET A 73 -6.41 -0.63 -12.21
C MET A 73 -5.63 0.50 -11.56
N ILE A 74 -4.99 0.19 -10.43
CA ILE A 74 -3.80 0.92 -9.99
C ILE A 74 -2.61 0.28 -10.70
N ALA A 75 -1.85 1.07 -11.47
CA ALA A 75 -0.77 0.57 -12.32
C ALA A 75 0.56 1.21 -11.97
N LEU A 76 1.63 0.43 -12.11
CA LEU A 76 3.00 0.90 -12.18
C LEU A 76 3.49 0.70 -13.61
N TYR A 77 3.74 1.81 -14.30
CA TYR A 77 4.31 1.83 -15.63
C TYR A 77 5.78 2.20 -15.60
N GLU A 78 6.59 1.57 -16.44
CA GLU A 78 7.99 1.97 -16.64
C GLU A 78 8.05 3.35 -17.30
N LYS A 79 8.81 4.28 -16.67
CA LYS A 79 9.01 5.64 -17.21
C LYS A 79 9.61 5.55 -18.61
N GLY A 80 9.09 6.37 -19.53
CA GLY A 80 9.57 6.49 -20.91
C GLY A 80 9.06 5.42 -21.89
N THR A 81 8.84 4.17 -21.46
CA THR A 81 8.31 3.11 -22.33
C THR A 81 6.82 2.88 -22.15
N ARG A 82 6.27 3.23 -20.98
CA ARG A 82 4.91 2.88 -20.55
C ARG A 82 4.61 1.38 -20.54
N ASN A 83 5.63 0.53 -20.41
CA ASN A 83 5.42 -0.90 -20.18
C ASN A 83 4.79 -1.13 -18.80
N LEU A 84 3.76 -1.97 -18.72
CA LEU A 84 3.11 -2.31 -17.45
C LEU A 84 4.04 -3.22 -16.62
N ALA A 85 4.62 -2.68 -15.55
CA ALA A 85 5.53 -3.41 -14.68
C ALA A 85 4.77 -4.22 -13.62
N ALA A 86 3.74 -3.61 -13.03
CA ALA A 86 2.84 -4.26 -12.08
C ALA A 86 1.48 -3.53 -12.09
N GLY A 87 0.39 -4.27 -11.89
CA GLY A 87 -0.93 -3.69 -11.76
C GLY A 87 -1.80 -4.45 -10.77
N TRP A 88 -2.71 -3.70 -10.15
CA TRP A 88 -3.75 -4.20 -9.29
C TRP A 88 -5.10 -3.88 -9.92
N SER A 89 -5.77 -4.90 -10.44
CA SER A 89 -7.12 -4.71 -10.98
C SER A 89 -8.06 -4.21 -9.89
N TYR A 90 -8.99 -3.34 -10.26
CA TYR A 90 -10.03 -2.89 -9.34
C TYR A 90 -10.87 -4.05 -8.82
N LEU A 91 -11.13 -5.07 -9.64
CA LEU A 91 -11.83 -6.28 -9.20
C LEU A 91 -11.11 -6.97 -8.04
N LYS A 92 -9.78 -7.14 -8.13
CA LYS A 92 -8.98 -7.72 -7.05
C LYS A 92 -9.01 -6.84 -5.81
N LEU A 93 -8.76 -5.54 -5.96
CA LEU A 93 -8.73 -4.60 -4.84
C LEU A 93 -10.08 -4.52 -4.14
N LEU A 94 -11.19 -4.45 -4.89
CA LEU A 94 -12.55 -4.46 -4.38
C LEU A 94 -12.83 -5.71 -3.53
N GLY A 95 -12.41 -6.89 -4.00
CA GLY A 95 -12.55 -8.13 -3.24
C GLY A 95 -11.81 -8.09 -1.90
N HIS A 96 -10.62 -7.50 -1.85
CA HIS A 96 -9.88 -7.29 -0.59
C HIS A 96 -10.53 -6.22 0.29
N TRP A 97 -11.05 -5.15 -0.31
CA TRP A 97 -11.69 -4.02 0.36
C TRP A 97 -12.93 -4.45 1.13
N GLN A 98 -13.88 -5.09 0.43
CA GLN A 98 -15.16 -5.51 1.00
C GLN A 98 -14.99 -6.44 2.20
N ARG A 99 -14.00 -7.35 2.18
CA ARG A 99 -13.76 -8.25 3.30
C ARG A 99 -13.27 -7.53 4.57
N LYS A 100 -12.57 -6.40 4.43
CA LYS A 100 -11.90 -5.72 5.55
C LYS A 100 -12.64 -4.49 6.05
N HIS A 101 -13.21 -3.70 5.15
CA HIS A 101 -13.69 -2.35 5.47
C HIS A 101 -15.22 -2.25 5.53
N ASN A 102 -15.96 -3.32 5.24
CA ASN A 102 -17.42 -3.28 5.32
C ASN A 102 -17.92 -2.95 6.75
N ARG A 103 -17.15 -3.33 7.78
CA ARG A 103 -17.31 -2.91 9.17
C ARG A 103 -15.92 -2.88 9.83
N ALA A 104 -15.44 -1.71 10.21
CA ALA A 104 -14.13 -1.57 10.84
C ALA A 104 -14.22 -0.75 12.13
N ALA A 105 -13.53 -1.24 13.16
CA ALA A 105 -13.30 -0.54 14.41
C ALA A 105 -11.78 -0.36 14.58
N TYR A 106 -11.35 0.85 14.86
CA TYR A 106 -9.98 1.21 15.15
C TYR A 106 -9.87 1.40 16.66
N VAL A 107 -9.16 0.47 17.32
CA VAL A 107 -9.00 0.46 18.77
C VAL A 107 -7.59 0.99 19.09
N PRO A 108 -7.46 2.12 19.79
CA PRO A 108 -6.16 2.61 20.22
C PRO A 108 -5.56 1.64 21.23
N TYR A 109 -4.23 1.54 21.24
CA TYR A 109 -3.53 0.73 22.23
C TYR A 109 -2.26 1.43 22.67
N LEU A 110 -1.85 1.11 23.89
CA LEU A 110 -0.56 1.45 24.46
C LEU A 110 0.22 0.15 24.61
N ARG A 111 1.46 0.14 24.12
CA ARG A 111 2.36 -1.02 24.23
C ARG A 111 3.56 -0.62 25.08
N GLU A 112 3.78 -1.36 26.16
CA GLU A 112 4.91 -1.15 27.08
C GLU A 112 5.82 -2.38 27.09
N GLY A 113 7.10 -2.15 27.33
CA GLY A 113 8.11 -3.19 27.55
C GLY A 113 9.32 -3.14 26.60
N GLU A 114 10.46 -3.57 27.14
CA GLU A 114 11.69 -3.98 26.43
C GLU A 114 11.99 -5.45 26.76
N ASP A 115 12.69 -6.14 25.85
CA ASP A 115 13.26 -7.49 26.03
C ASP A 115 12.39 -8.53 26.76
N GLY A 116 11.40 -9.07 26.04
CA GLY A 116 10.71 -10.30 26.41
C GLY A 116 9.44 -10.15 27.25
N ASN A 117 9.19 -8.99 27.86
CA ASN A 117 7.96 -8.69 28.60
C ASN A 117 7.17 -7.55 27.93
N THR A 118 6.49 -7.85 26.82
CA THR A 118 5.59 -6.88 26.16
C THR A 118 4.19 -6.96 26.76
N SER A 119 3.70 -5.86 27.33
CA SER A 119 2.29 -5.67 27.68
C SER A 119 1.60 -4.78 26.62
N VAL A 120 0.30 -5.03 26.40
CA VAL A 120 -0.55 -4.24 25.50
C VAL A 120 -1.84 -3.91 26.23
N GLU A 121 -2.14 -2.62 26.37
CA GLU A 121 -3.37 -2.09 26.94
C GLU A 121 -4.20 -1.44 25.84
N PHE A 122 -5.50 -1.77 25.76
CA PHE A 122 -6.41 -1.20 24.78
C PHE A 122 -7.19 -0.04 25.38
N GLY A 123 -7.18 1.10 24.69
CA GLY A 123 -7.93 2.28 25.10
C GLY A 123 -9.43 2.12 24.84
N PRO A 124 -10.27 2.78 25.65
CA PRO A 124 -11.73 2.62 25.59
C PRO A 124 -12.40 3.46 24.49
N LEU A 125 -11.72 4.47 23.96
CA LEU A 125 -12.24 5.35 22.90
C LEU A 125 -11.96 4.72 21.53
N ILE A 126 -12.99 4.16 20.91
CA ILE A 126 -12.91 3.42 19.66
C ILE A 126 -13.42 4.29 18.51
N THR A 127 -12.69 4.33 17.40
CA THR A 127 -13.16 4.96 16.15
C THR A 127 -13.83 3.92 15.27
N LEU A 128 -15.11 4.11 14.93
CA LEU A 128 -15.88 3.26 14.03
C LEU A 128 -15.95 3.89 12.64
N GLY A 129 -15.62 3.09 11.61
CA GLY A 129 -15.87 3.44 10.21
C GLY A 129 -17.18 2.80 9.73
N ILE A 130 -18.16 3.63 9.38
CA ILE A 130 -19.50 3.22 9.00
C ILE A 130 -19.72 3.54 7.51
N SER A 131 -20.28 2.57 6.78
CA SER A 131 -20.61 2.68 5.35
C SER A 131 -19.40 3.04 4.48
N THR A 132 -18.71 2.05 3.93
CA THR A 132 -17.61 2.30 2.99
C THR A 132 -18.04 2.07 1.54
N SER A 133 -17.30 2.66 0.60
CA SER A 133 -17.35 2.24 -0.80
C SER A 133 -15.94 2.17 -1.38
N PHE A 134 -15.75 1.31 -2.37
CA PHE A 134 -14.46 1.19 -3.05
C PHE A 134 -14.10 2.46 -3.82
N GLY A 135 -15.09 3.20 -4.33
CA GLY A 135 -14.84 4.47 -4.98
C GLY A 135 -14.30 5.55 -4.03
N LEU A 136 -14.73 5.57 -2.75
CA LEU A 136 -14.12 6.43 -1.73
C LEU A 136 -12.64 6.09 -1.52
N PHE A 137 -12.28 4.80 -1.54
CA PHE A 137 -10.87 4.39 -1.50
C PHE A 137 -10.07 4.90 -2.70
N LEU A 138 -10.59 4.76 -3.93
CA LEU A 138 -9.91 5.26 -5.12
C LEU A 138 -9.77 6.79 -5.11
N GLN A 139 -10.80 7.49 -4.63
CA GLN A 139 -10.76 8.94 -4.44
C GLN A 139 -9.70 9.34 -3.41
N ALA A 140 -9.69 8.69 -2.25
CA ALA A 140 -8.67 8.91 -1.22
C ALA A 140 -7.25 8.60 -1.75
N PHE A 141 -7.12 7.63 -2.65
CA PHE A 141 -5.85 7.30 -3.31
C PHE A 141 -5.41 8.39 -4.29
N LYS A 142 -6.33 8.89 -5.12
CA LYS A 142 -6.09 10.03 -6.03
C LYS A 142 -5.68 11.30 -5.26
N GLU A 143 -6.25 11.51 -4.08
CA GLU A 143 -5.94 12.63 -3.19
C GLU A 143 -4.67 12.43 -2.34
N GLY A 144 -4.01 11.27 -2.45
CA GLY A 144 -2.79 10.97 -1.68
C GLY A 144 -3.01 10.61 -0.21
N LYS A 145 -4.26 10.53 0.27
CA LYS A 145 -4.61 10.09 1.63
C LYS A 145 -4.42 8.58 1.81
N ALA A 146 -4.79 7.82 0.78
CA ALA A 146 -4.41 6.42 0.66
C ALA A 146 -3.20 6.29 -0.27
N VAL A 147 -2.26 5.41 0.08
CA VAL A 147 -1.00 5.27 -0.64
C VAL A 147 -0.66 3.81 -0.88
N TYR A 148 0.04 3.55 -1.98
CA TYR A 148 0.77 2.30 -2.16
C TYR A 148 2.10 2.39 -1.40
N ASP A 149 2.32 1.45 -0.48
CA ASP A 149 3.52 1.31 0.35
C ASP A 149 4.23 -0.02 -0.01
N PRO A 150 5.09 -0.01 -1.05
CA PRO A 150 5.93 -1.15 -1.36
C PRO A 150 7.04 -1.32 -0.32
N GLY A 151 7.45 -2.57 -0.13
CA GLY A 151 8.64 -2.93 0.64
C GLY A 151 9.21 -4.24 0.15
N ASP A 152 9.25 -4.42 -1.18
CA ASP A 152 9.81 -5.60 -1.81
C ASP A 152 11.34 -5.53 -1.75
N LYS A 153 11.97 -6.59 -1.24
CA LYS A 153 13.43 -6.67 -1.07
C LYS A 153 13.96 -7.91 -1.76
N ALA A 154 15.15 -7.79 -2.34
CA ALA A 154 15.96 -8.91 -2.80
C ALA A 154 17.27 -8.91 -2.02
N THR A 155 17.57 -9.98 -1.30
CA THR A 155 18.80 -10.10 -0.49
C THR A 155 19.66 -11.24 -1.01
N LEU A 156 20.95 -11.01 -1.20
CA LEU A 156 21.90 -12.03 -1.61
C LEU A 156 22.26 -12.90 -0.39
N THR A 157 22.01 -14.19 -0.48
CA THR A 157 22.33 -15.15 0.58
C THR A 157 22.91 -16.40 -0.06
N ASN A 158 24.14 -16.77 0.32
CA ASN A 158 24.86 -17.92 -0.24
C ASN A 158 24.90 -17.93 -1.77
N GLY A 159 25.17 -16.76 -2.38
CA GLY A 159 25.26 -16.60 -3.84
C GLY A 159 23.91 -16.60 -4.58
N LYS A 160 22.77 -16.63 -3.88
CA LYS A 160 21.44 -16.60 -4.47
C LYS A 160 20.60 -15.44 -3.95
N TRP A 161 19.88 -14.76 -4.85
CA TRP A 161 18.92 -13.73 -4.47
C TRP A 161 17.66 -14.35 -3.86
N THR A 162 17.29 -13.87 -2.68
CA THR A 162 16.12 -14.30 -1.91
C THR A 162 15.10 -13.17 -1.82
N PRO A 163 13.82 -13.41 -2.14
CA PRO A 163 12.81 -12.37 -2.10
C PRO A 163 12.21 -12.20 -0.70
N HIS A 164 11.88 -10.97 -0.36
CA HIS A 164 10.92 -10.62 0.68
C HIS A 164 9.88 -9.70 0.06
N ALA A 165 8.68 -10.23 -0.18
CA ALA A 165 7.62 -9.49 -0.88
C ALA A 165 6.72 -8.73 0.09
N ARG A 166 6.47 -7.44 -0.17
CA ARG A 166 5.54 -6.61 0.59
C ARG A 166 4.85 -5.61 -0.34
N SER A 167 3.55 -5.84 -0.50
CA SER A 167 2.65 -4.97 -1.27
C SER A 167 1.45 -4.56 -0.40
N GLN A 168 1.48 -3.31 0.08
CA GLN A 168 0.49 -2.77 1.00
C GLN A 168 -0.16 -1.50 0.46
N PHE A 169 -1.45 -1.37 0.72
CA PHE A 169 -2.19 -0.11 0.57
C PHE A 169 -2.48 0.40 1.97
N ARG A 170 -2.13 1.65 2.25
CA ARG A 170 -2.17 2.24 3.59
C ARG A 170 -2.91 3.56 3.56
N ILE A 171 -3.50 3.92 4.69
CA ILE A 171 -4.10 5.22 4.96
C ILE A 171 -3.71 5.63 6.38
N ASN A 172 -3.48 6.92 6.60
CA ASN A 172 -3.29 7.43 7.96
C ASN A 172 -4.62 7.36 8.72
N LEU A 173 -4.59 7.05 10.02
CA LEU A 173 -5.79 7.07 10.84
C LEU A 173 -6.48 8.44 10.83
N ASN A 174 -5.70 9.53 10.76
CA ASN A 174 -6.25 10.89 10.68
C ASN A 174 -7.05 11.14 9.38
N ASP A 175 -6.79 10.36 8.33
CA ASP A 175 -7.48 10.46 7.04
C ASP A 175 -8.58 9.42 6.87
N VAL A 176 -8.86 8.61 7.90
CA VAL A 176 -9.78 7.48 7.81
C VAL A 176 -11.19 7.88 7.38
N ALA A 177 -11.62 9.10 7.70
CA ALA A 177 -12.90 9.66 7.24
C ALA A 177 -13.00 9.77 5.71
N ALA A 178 -11.89 9.77 4.97
CA ALA A 178 -11.91 9.80 3.51
C ALA A 178 -12.43 8.50 2.87
N ILE A 179 -12.44 7.39 3.61
CA ILE A 179 -12.83 6.07 3.09
C ILE A 179 -14.14 5.52 3.69
N TYR A 180 -14.79 6.28 4.57
CA TYR A 180 -16.09 5.95 5.16
C TYR A 180 -17.08 7.10 4.93
N GLY A 181 -18.37 6.77 4.83
CA GLY A 181 -19.44 7.76 4.76
C GLY A 181 -19.66 8.44 6.11
N GLU A 182 -19.37 7.74 7.20
CA GLU A 182 -19.43 8.27 8.55
C GLU A 182 -18.29 7.67 9.40
N VAL A 183 -17.70 8.51 10.24
CA VAL A 183 -16.76 8.09 11.29
C VAL A 183 -17.34 8.53 12.63
N ARG A 184 -17.43 7.59 13.57
CA ARG A 184 -18.02 7.82 14.89
C ARG A 184 -17.06 7.36 15.98
N GLU A 185 -16.85 8.18 16.99
CA GLU A 185 -16.14 7.76 18.19
C GLU A 185 -17.12 7.20 19.22
N VAL A 186 -16.76 6.08 19.83
CA VAL A 186 -17.56 5.35 20.83
C VAL A 186 -16.68 5.09 22.04
N ASP A 187 -17.15 5.45 23.23
CA ASP A 187 -16.46 5.13 24.48
C ASP A 187 -17.06 3.86 25.07
N MET A 188 -16.28 2.77 25.08
CA MET A 188 -16.72 1.48 25.62
C MET A 188 -17.17 1.53 27.10
N ARG A 189 -16.81 2.59 27.83
CA ARG A 189 -17.21 2.80 29.23
C ARG A 189 -18.55 3.51 29.38
N ASP A 190 -19.07 4.11 28.31
CA ASP A 190 -20.36 4.80 28.26
C ASP A 190 -21.38 3.98 27.46
N PRO A 191 -22.34 3.31 28.13
CA PRO A 191 -23.35 2.50 27.46
C PRO A 191 -24.26 3.25 26.49
N GLU A 192 -24.36 4.57 26.62
CA GLU A 192 -25.21 5.41 25.74
C GLU A 192 -24.48 5.84 24.46
N SER A 193 -23.19 5.47 24.31
CA SER A 193 -22.36 5.91 23.19
C SER A 193 -22.39 5.01 21.94
N TYR A 194 -23.03 3.82 22.01
CA TYR A 194 -23.07 2.85 20.90
C TYR A 194 -24.37 2.84 20.09
#